data_AF-A0A0N4WTV5-F1
#
_entry.id   AF-A0A0N4WTV5-F1
#
_cell.length_a   1.000
_cell.length_b   1.000
_cell.length_c   1.000
_cell.angle_alpha   90.00
_cell.angle_beta   90.00
_cell.angle_gamma   90.00
#
_symmetry.space_group_name_H-M   'P 1'
#
loop_
_entity.id
_entity.type
_entity.pdbx_description
1 polymer ?
#
loop_
_entity_poly.entity_id
_entity_poly.type
_entity_poly.pdbx_seq_one_letter_code
_entity_poly.pdbx_strand_id
1 'polypeptide(L)'
;MLANARSLYRLAADPNFERRFAANLQLQQDFRWRPCYAVLKANLLFAFNKQDDPEPPFLLLIIEDCFIELCDENKLGKDFTFEIKYKTTGRSFIFAAEDFKALERWVSLLTITPIDYMLLSKQSFAEQIERIEASETSTHYRVDVEVDIIDEALMYFKPNIFFREFEIKGPSDRTLIYLTLYITECLRKLQRSPNKISGQKDLAALALSHQLPIPGEADFPLNNMYKAPANKQEEETMRAYLQQLRQELGVRLCELAFPDPSAKPSKVITFQFF
;
A
#
# COMPACT_ATOMS: atom_id res chain seq x y z
N MET A 1 4.98 20.94 4.19
CA MET A 1 4.84 21.98 3.16
C MET A 1 3.38 21.98 2.77
N LEU A 2 2.62 22.99 3.19
CA LEU A 2 1.19 23.09 2.88
C LEU A 2 1.06 23.25 1.36
N ALA A 3 0.65 22.19 0.67
CA ALA A 3 0.34 22.26 -0.75
C ALA A 3 -0.76 23.31 -0.92
N ASN A 4 -0.45 24.41 -1.60
CA ASN A 4 -1.46 25.43 -1.87
C ASN A 4 -2.63 24.79 -2.65
N ALA A 5 -3.87 25.24 -2.43
CA ALA A 5 -5.06 24.68 -3.08
C ALA A 5 -4.92 24.60 -4.62
N ARG A 6 -4.14 25.51 -5.20
CA ARG A 6 -3.83 25.57 -6.64
C ARG A 6 -2.94 24.43 -7.13
N SER A 7 -2.05 23.91 -6.28
CA SER A 7 -1.17 22.77 -6.58
C SER A 7 -1.93 21.46 -6.48
N LEU A 8 -2.88 21.37 -5.54
CA LEU A 8 -3.77 20.23 -5.41
C LEU A 8 -4.78 20.15 -6.57
N TYR A 9 -5.27 21.30 -7.03
CA TYR A 9 -6.08 21.39 -8.25
C TYR A 9 -5.31 20.92 -9.49
N ARG A 10 -4.05 21.33 -9.64
CA ARG A 10 -3.19 20.85 -10.74
C ARG A 10 -2.99 19.33 -10.69
N LEU A 11 -2.83 18.75 -9.51
CA LEU A 11 -2.68 17.30 -9.34
C LEU A 11 -3.98 16.55 -9.70
N ALA A 12 -5.13 17.12 -9.34
CA ALA A 12 -6.43 16.59 -9.74
C ALA A 12 -6.63 16.61 -11.26
N ALA A 13 -6.15 17.66 -11.94
CA ALA A 13 -6.23 17.84 -13.39
C ALA A 13 -5.09 17.14 -14.17
N ASP A 14 -4.02 16.71 -13.52
CA ASP A 14 -2.85 16.13 -14.19
C ASP A 14 -3.20 14.75 -14.80
N PRO A 15 -3.13 14.58 -16.13
CA PRO A 15 -3.39 13.29 -16.78
C PRO A 15 -2.28 12.27 -16.53
N ASN A 16 -1.08 12.70 -16.11
CA ASN A 16 0.02 11.79 -15.77
C ASN A 16 -0.11 11.21 -14.36
N PHE A 17 -1.02 11.74 -13.54
CA PHE A 17 -1.26 11.22 -12.20
C PHE A 17 -2.27 10.06 -12.26
N GLU A 18 -1.83 8.86 -11.88
CA GLU A 18 -2.58 7.62 -12.02
C GLU A 18 -3.96 7.70 -11.31
N ARG A 19 -5.01 7.55 -12.11
CA ARG A 19 -6.40 7.46 -11.65
C ARG A 19 -6.71 6.00 -11.33
N ARG A 20 -6.83 5.67 -10.03
CA ARG A 20 -7.19 4.32 -9.57
C ARG A 20 -8.64 3.99 -9.89
N PHE A 21 -9.54 4.94 -9.63
CA PHE A 21 -10.96 4.78 -9.87
C PHE A 21 -11.68 6.12 -9.95
N ALA A 22 -12.78 6.17 -10.68
CA ALA A 22 -13.67 7.32 -10.69
C ALA A 22 -15.09 6.88 -11.03
N ALA A 23 -16.05 7.42 -10.30
CA ALA A 23 -17.47 7.14 -10.47
C ALA A 23 -18.31 8.24 -9.82
N ASN A 24 -19.60 8.28 -10.19
CA ASN A 24 -20.56 9.12 -9.49
C ASN A 24 -20.78 8.60 -8.07
N LEU A 25 -20.92 9.54 -7.14
CA LEU A 25 -21.32 9.33 -5.76
C LEU A 25 -22.35 10.37 -5.37
N GLN A 26 -23.07 10.13 -4.28
CA GLN A 26 -23.84 11.17 -3.61
C GLN A 26 -23.27 11.41 -2.22
N LEU A 27 -22.86 12.63 -1.92
CA LEU A 27 -22.35 13.03 -0.62
C LEU A 27 -23.51 13.52 0.26
N GLN A 28 -23.58 13.05 1.50
CA GLN A 28 -24.53 13.56 2.48
C GLN A 28 -24.03 14.87 3.08
N GLN A 29 -24.78 15.96 2.88
CA GLN A 29 -24.52 17.27 3.47
C GLN A 29 -25.84 17.85 3.99
N ASP A 30 -25.87 18.30 5.24
CA ASP A 30 -27.07 18.89 5.87
C ASP A 30 -28.33 18.02 5.70
N PHE A 31 -28.18 16.70 5.89
CA PHE A 31 -29.23 15.69 5.70
C PHE A 31 -29.80 15.59 4.27
N ARG A 32 -29.09 16.14 3.28
CA ARG A 32 -29.43 16.05 1.86
C ARG A 32 -28.34 15.33 1.08
N TRP A 33 -28.76 14.59 0.06
CA TRP A 33 -27.85 13.90 -0.86
C TRP A 33 -27.50 14.82 -2.02
N ARG A 34 -26.23 15.19 -2.12
CA ARG A 34 -25.70 16.00 -3.22
C ARG A 34 -24.94 15.10 -4.20
N PRO A 35 -25.33 15.05 -5.49
CA PRO A 35 -24.57 14.32 -6.48
C PRO A 35 -23.17 14.94 -6.67
N CYS A 36 -22.18 14.09 -6.86
CA CYS A 36 -20.81 14.49 -7.15
C CYS A 36 -20.12 13.42 -8.00
N TYR A 37 -19.10 13.85 -8.75
CA TYR A 37 -18.20 12.94 -9.44
C TYR A 37 -16.93 12.78 -8.62
N ALA A 38 -16.68 11.56 -8.13
CA ALA A 38 -15.55 11.26 -7.28
C ALA A 38 -14.42 10.62 -8.08
N VAL A 39 -13.20 11.08 -7.84
CA VAL A 39 -11.98 10.61 -8.51
C VAL A 39 -10.95 10.25 -7.45
N LEU A 40 -10.59 8.97 -7.38
CA LEU A 40 -9.51 8.46 -6.53
C LEU A 40 -8.21 8.40 -7.32
N LYS A 41 -7.23 9.14 -6.83
CA LYS A 41 -5.90 9.28 -7.39
C LYS A 41 -4.89 9.02 -6.27
N ALA A 42 -4.15 7.91 -6.36
CA ALA A 42 -3.35 7.38 -5.25
C ALA A 42 -4.18 7.24 -3.96
N ASN A 43 -3.86 8.02 -2.91
CA ASN A 43 -4.58 8.08 -1.63
C ASN A 43 -5.36 9.38 -1.44
N LEU A 44 -5.66 10.09 -2.53
CA LEU A 44 -6.40 11.34 -2.54
C LEU A 44 -7.73 11.14 -3.28
N LEU A 45 -8.83 11.43 -2.59
CA LEU A 45 -10.17 11.41 -3.15
C LEU A 45 -10.63 12.85 -3.42
N PHE A 46 -10.90 13.14 -4.69
CA PHE A 46 -11.39 14.43 -5.16
C PHE A 46 -12.87 14.31 -5.51
N ALA A 47 -13.71 15.24 -5.06
CA ALA A 47 -15.12 15.30 -5.47
C ALA A 47 -15.43 16.60 -6.22
N PHE A 48 -16.02 16.45 -7.41
CA PHE A 48 -16.43 17.51 -8.32
C PHE A 48 -17.95 17.56 -8.43
N ASN A 49 -18.53 18.69 -8.88
CA ASN A 49 -19.98 18.76 -9.06
C ASN A 49 -20.46 17.85 -10.20
N LYS A 50 -19.60 17.65 -11.21
CA LYS A 50 -19.88 16.85 -12.40
C LYS A 50 -18.60 16.24 -12.95
N GLN A 51 -18.76 15.29 -13.88
CA GLN A 51 -17.64 14.76 -14.65
C GLN A 51 -17.03 15.88 -15.52
N ASP A 52 -15.71 15.93 -15.59
CA ASP A 52 -14.93 16.91 -16.38
C ASP A 52 -15.28 18.38 -16.04
N ASP A 53 -15.58 18.63 -14.76
CA ASP A 53 -15.89 19.98 -14.27
C ASP A 53 -14.67 20.91 -14.42
N PRO A 54 -14.80 22.08 -15.07
CA PRO A 54 -13.73 23.07 -15.15
C PRO A 54 -13.47 23.78 -13.81
N GLU A 55 -14.40 23.65 -12.85
CA GLU A 55 -14.23 24.17 -11.50
C GLU A 55 -13.38 23.24 -10.62
N PRO A 56 -12.66 23.77 -9.62
CA PRO A 56 -11.91 22.96 -8.69
C PRO A 56 -12.83 22.01 -7.90
N PRO A 57 -12.29 20.86 -7.45
CA PRO A 57 -13.04 19.94 -6.61
C PRO A 57 -13.47 20.67 -5.34
N PHE A 58 -14.75 20.56 -5.01
CA PHE A 58 -15.31 21.22 -3.83
C PHE A 58 -14.95 20.47 -2.54
N LEU A 59 -14.50 19.21 -2.66
CA LEU A 59 -14.04 18.38 -1.56
C LEU A 59 -12.76 17.64 -1.96
N LEU A 60 -11.79 17.66 -1.05
CA LEU A 60 -10.57 16.87 -1.12
C LEU A 60 -10.41 16.11 0.20
N LEU A 61 -10.32 14.78 0.11
CA LEU A 61 -10.09 13.89 1.24
C LEU A 61 -8.75 13.17 1.06
N ILE A 62 -7.95 13.15 2.11
CA ILE A 62 -6.73 12.35 2.21
C ILE A 62 -7.11 11.04 2.91
N ILE A 63 -6.88 9.88 2.28
CA ILE A 63 -7.43 8.58 2.71
C ILE A 63 -6.46 7.82 3.65
N GLU A 64 -5.33 8.42 4.01
CA GLU A 64 -4.22 7.77 4.73
C GLU A 64 -4.53 7.36 6.19
N ASP A 65 -5.46 8.05 6.86
CA ASP A 65 -5.84 7.79 8.26
C ASP A 65 -7.36 7.79 8.45
N CYS A 66 -8.05 7.08 7.56
CA CYS A 66 -9.48 6.86 7.67
C CYS A 66 -9.84 5.38 7.72
N PHE A 67 -10.93 5.06 8.39
CA PHE A 67 -11.62 3.79 8.25
C PHE A 67 -12.90 3.97 7.44
N ILE A 68 -13.29 2.89 6.78
CA ILE A 68 -14.49 2.84 5.95
C ILE A 68 -15.49 1.93 6.64
N GLU A 69 -16.68 2.45 6.92
CA GLU A 69 -17.78 1.69 7.51
C GLU A 69 -18.96 1.66 6.53
N LEU A 70 -19.64 0.53 6.45
CA LEU A 70 -20.93 0.47 5.77
C LEU A 70 -22.00 1.06 6.69
N CYS A 71 -22.88 1.88 6.13
CA CYS A 71 -23.92 2.53 6.91
C CYS A 71 -25.20 1.69 6.96
N ASP A 72 -26.01 1.94 7.98
CA ASP A 72 -27.36 1.38 8.07
C ASP A 72 -28.31 2.14 7.14
N GLU A 73 -28.58 1.54 5.97
CA GLU A 73 -29.40 2.11 4.89
C GLU A 73 -30.81 2.50 5.37
N ASN A 74 -31.37 1.76 6.35
CA ASN A 74 -32.69 2.05 6.92
C ASN A 74 -32.70 3.35 7.71
N LYS A 75 -31.60 3.68 8.38
CA LYS A 75 -31.47 4.93 9.14
C LYS A 75 -31.23 6.13 8.24
N LEU A 76 -30.50 5.92 7.14
CA LEU A 76 -30.14 6.99 6.20
C LEU A 76 -31.18 7.20 5.09
N GLY A 77 -32.10 6.25 4.91
CA GLY A 77 -33.09 6.25 3.83
C GLY A 77 -32.44 6.20 2.45
N LYS A 78 -31.27 5.55 2.35
CA LYS A 78 -30.47 5.53 1.12
C LYS A 78 -29.65 4.25 1.01
N ASP A 79 -29.79 3.61 -0.14
CA ASP A 79 -29.07 2.38 -0.47
C ASP A 79 -27.61 2.66 -0.82
N PHE A 80 -26.77 1.63 -0.66
CA PHE A 80 -25.36 1.59 -1.04
C PHE A 80 -24.50 2.66 -0.36
N THR A 81 -24.72 2.85 0.94
CA THR A 81 -24.08 3.90 1.73
C THR A 81 -22.85 3.43 2.48
N PHE A 82 -21.81 4.28 2.50
CA PHE A 82 -20.59 4.06 3.26
C PHE A 82 -20.09 5.38 3.88
N GLU A 83 -19.42 5.28 5.01
CA GLU A 83 -18.84 6.40 5.75
C GLU A 83 -17.31 6.32 5.72
N ILE A 84 -16.66 7.43 5.36
CA ILE A 84 -15.23 7.65 5.53
C ILE A 84 -15.02 8.42 6.82
N LYS A 85 -14.36 7.82 7.82
CA LYS A 85 -14.17 8.44 9.13
C LYS A 85 -12.71 8.54 9.50
N TYR A 86 -12.28 9.76 9.83
CA TYR A 86 -10.90 10.09 10.16
C TYR A 86 -10.58 9.74 11.61
N LYS A 87 -9.54 8.94 11.84
CA LYS A 87 -9.15 8.53 13.21
C LYS A 87 -8.67 9.73 14.02
N THR A 88 -7.82 10.57 13.44
CA THR A 88 -7.23 11.73 14.14
C THR A 88 -8.24 12.85 14.44
N THR A 89 -9.18 13.14 13.54
CA THR A 89 -10.06 14.32 13.67
C THR A 89 -11.49 13.99 14.07
N GLY A 90 -11.89 12.72 14.00
CA GLY A 90 -13.27 12.27 14.19
C GLY A 90 -14.25 12.74 13.11
N ARG A 91 -13.79 13.52 12.12
CA ARG A 91 -14.62 13.96 11.00
C ARG A 91 -15.03 12.77 10.17
N SER A 92 -16.26 12.79 9.68
CA SER A 92 -16.77 11.77 8.79
C SER A 92 -17.49 12.34 7.59
N PHE A 93 -17.50 11.56 6.51
CA PHE A 93 -18.13 11.88 5.24
C PHE A 93 -18.89 10.67 4.76
N ILE A 94 -20.20 10.80 4.61
CA ILE A 94 -21.08 9.72 4.19
C ILE A 94 -21.35 9.87 2.70
N PHE A 95 -21.12 8.79 1.95
CA PHE A 95 -21.35 8.70 0.52
C PHE A 95 -22.34 7.58 0.21
N ALA A 96 -23.07 7.73 -0.89
CA ALA A 96 -23.88 6.68 -1.51
C ALA A 96 -23.35 6.40 -2.92
N ALA A 97 -23.13 5.13 -3.25
CA ALA A 97 -22.81 4.68 -4.61
C ALA A 97 -24.08 4.51 -5.45
N GLU A 98 -23.93 4.46 -6.78
CA GLU A 98 -25.06 4.25 -7.69
C GLU A 98 -25.61 2.82 -7.64
N ASP A 99 -24.74 1.85 -7.40
CA ASP A 99 -25.08 0.43 -7.33
C ASP A 99 -24.13 -0.33 -6.39
N PHE A 100 -24.49 -1.58 -6.10
CA PHE A 100 -23.71 -2.49 -5.26
C PHE A 100 -22.28 -2.72 -5.78
N LYS A 101 -22.10 -2.80 -7.10
CA LYS A 101 -20.78 -3.04 -7.72
C LYS A 101 -19.86 -1.84 -7.56
N ALA A 102 -20.40 -0.63 -7.65
CA ALA A 102 -19.69 0.61 -7.40
C ALA A 102 -19.34 0.73 -5.91
N LEU A 103 -20.27 0.41 -5.00
CA LEU A 103 -20.01 0.36 -3.56
C LEU A 103 -18.86 -0.60 -3.23
N GLU A 104 -18.95 -1.85 -3.70
CA GLU A 104 -17.93 -2.88 -3.48
C GLU A 104 -16.54 -2.40 -3.93
N ARG A 105 -16.46 -1.78 -5.12
CA ARG A 105 -15.22 -1.19 -5.64
C ARG A 105 -14.72 -0.03 -4.79
N TRP A 106 -15.60 0.88 -4.38
CA TRP A 106 -15.23 2.02 -3.54
C TRP A 106 -14.69 1.57 -2.19
N VAL A 107 -15.42 0.70 -1.49
CA VAL A 107 -15.01 0.16 -0.19
C VAL A 107 -13.71 -0.60 -0.34
N SER A 108 -13.57 -1.50 -1.32
CA SER A 108 -12.31 -2.21 -1.57
C SER A 108 -11.13 -1.27 -1.79
N LEU A 109 -11.25 -0.26 -2.66
CA LEU A 109 -10.13 0.63 -2.96
C LEU A 109 -9.77 1.61 -1.84
N LEU A 110 -10.76 2.02 -1.03
CA LEU A 110 -10.58 2.96 0.08
C LEU A 110 -10.15 2.26 1.37
N THR A 111 -10.54 0.99 1.57
CA THR A 111 -10.10 0.17 2.70
C THR A 111 -8.69 -0.38 2.52
N ILE A 112 -8.20 -0.50 1.29
CA ILE A 112 -6.84 -0.94 1.00
C ILE A 112 -5.85 0.22 1.23
N THR A 113 -5.54 0.44 2.52
CA THR A 113 -4.27 0.93 3.09
C THR A 113 -4.10 0.36 4.51
N PRO A 114 -2.87 0.16 5.02
CA PRO A 114 -2.29 -1.19 5.11
C PRO A 114 -2.45 -1.92 6.46
N ILE A 115 -3.26 -1.44 7.41
CA ILE A 115 -3.33 -2.05 8.76
C ILE A 115 -4.71 -2.62 9.12
N ASP A 116 -5.80 -1.98 8.71
CA ASP A 116 -7.14 -2.40 9.16
C ASP A 116 -7.68 -3.61 8.37
N TYR A 117 -7.26 -3.81 7.11
CA TYR A 117 -7.55 -5.03 6.34
C TYR A 117 -6.96 -6.29 6.99
N MET A 118 -5.76 -6.19 7.59
CA MET A 118 -5.15 -7.31 8.30
C MET A 118 -5.87 -7.61 9.62
N LEU A 119 -6.34 -6.59 10.35
CA LEU A 119 -7.03 -6.77 11.64
C LEU A 119 -8.46 -7.30 11.47
N LEU A 120 -9.23 -6.77 10.51
CA LEU A 120 -10.59 -7.23 10.24
C LEU A 120 -10.62 -8.64 9.63
N SER A 121 -9.64 -8.97 8.78
CA SER A 121 -9.48 -10.35 8.28
C SER A 121 -9.12 -11.31 9.41
N LYS A 122 -8.27 -10.91 10.37
CA LYS A 122 -7.88 -11.77 11.50
C LYS A 122 -9.03 -12.09 12.46
N GLN A 123 -9.98 -11.18 12.66
CA GLN A 123 -11.20 -11.44 13.42
C GLN A 123 -12.20 -12.29 12.64
N SER A 124 -12.35 -12.03 11.33
CA SER A 124 -13.20 -12.83 10.45
C SER A 124 -12.69 -14.26 10.24
N PHE A 125 -11.37 -14.49 10.27
CA PHE A 125 -10.78 -15.82 10.09
C PHE A 125 -10.90 -16.70 11.34
N ALA A 126 -10.91 -16.14 12.55
CA ALA A 126 -11.15 -16.94 13.77
C ALA A 126 -12.57 -17.53 13.78
N GLU A 127 -13.57 -16.77 13.33
CA GLU A 127 -14.96 -17.24 13.21
C GLU A 127 -15.17 -18.16 12.00
N GLN A 128 -14.36 -18.04 10.94
CA GLN A 128 -14.43 -18.92 9.77
C GLN A 128 -13.71 -20.26 10.01
N ILE A 129 -12.62 -20.31 10.79
CA ILE A 129 -11.94 -21.56 11.17
C ILE A 129 -12.88 -22.45 12.00
N GLU A 130 -13.64 -21.88 12.94
CA GLU A 130 -14.65 -22.62 13.71
C GLU A 130 -15.77 -23.20 12.83
N ARG A 131 -16.10 -22.55 11.70
CA ARG A 131 -17.12 -23.02 10.75
C ARG A 131 -16.58 -24.03 9.74
N ILE A 132 -15.31 -23.91 9.35
CA ILE A 132 -14.64 -24.79 8.38
C ILE A 132 -14.31 -26.15 9.01
N GLU A 133 -13.91 -26.19 10.28
CA GLU A 133 -13.70 -27.46 11.01
C GLU A 133 -14.99 -28.29 11.16
N ALA A 134 -16.17 -27.64 11.07
CA ALA A 134 -17.47 -28.31 11.12
C ALA A 134 -17.97 -28.82 9.75
N SER A 135 -17.33 -28.46 8.64
CA SER A 135 -17.80 -28.77 7.28
C SER A 135 -16.73 -29.45 6.42
N GLU A 136 -15.99 -30.41 6.99
CA GLU A 136 -15.19 -31.36 6.22
C GLU A 136 -16.10 -32.30 5.42
N THR A 137 -16.71 -31.84 4.34
CA THR A 137 -17.03 -32.72 3.20
C THR A 137 -17.16 -31.90 1.92
N SER A 138 -16.33 -32.25 0.93
CA SER A 138 -16.49 -31.98 -0.51
C SER A 138 -15.70 -30.78 -1.10
N THR A 139 -14.42 -31.04 -1.34
CA THR A 139 -13.69 -30.80 -2.61
C THR A 139 -13.92 -29.48 -3.37
N HIS A 140 -13.02 -28.51 -3.19
CA HIS A 140 -12.29 -27.85 -4.30
C HIS A 140 -11.02 -27.16 -3.77
N TYR A 141 -9.84 -27.69 -4.13
CA TYR A 141 -8.57 -27.00 -3.87
C TYR A 141 -8.53 -25.70 -4.68
N ARG A 142 -8.51 -24.54 -4.02
CA ARG A 142 -7.82 -23.34 -4.51
C ARG A 142 -6.48 -23.35 -3.81
N VAL A 143 -5.39 -23.32 -4.58
CA VAL A 143 -4.06 -23.07 -4.01
C VAL A 143 -4.07 -21.59 -3.61
N ASP A 144 -4.35 -21.31 -2.35
CA ASP A 144 -4.03 -20.02 -1.76
C ASP A 144 -2.51 -19.86 -1.90
N VAL A 145 -2.08 -18.93 -2.75
CA VAL A 145 -0.66 -18.55 -2.79
C VAL A 145 -0.40 -17.86 -1.46
N GLU A 146 0.24 -18.58 -0.55
CA GLU A 146 0.60 -18.09 0.77
C GLU A 146 1.50 -16.85 0.60
N VAL A 147 0.92 -15.66 0.84
CA VAL A 147 1.60 -14.37 0.72
C VAL A 147 2.69 -14.33 1.78
N ASP A 148 3.94 -14.11 1.35
CA ASP A 148 5.08 -14.07 2.27
C ASP A 148 5.52 -12.63 2.62
N ILE A 149 6.48 -12.52 3.53
CA ILE A 149 7.00 -11.22 4.02
C ILE A 149 7.63 -10.36 2.91
N ILE A 150 8.09 -10.96 1.81
CA ILE A 150 8.67 -10.23 0.67
C ILE A 150 7.55 -9.62 -0.17
N ASP A 151 6.46 -10.37 -0.38
CA ASP A 151 5.27 -9.85 -1.05
C ASP A 151 4.67 -8.68 -0.27
N GLU A 152 4.58 -8.81 1.06
CA GLU A 152 4.17 -7.71 1.95
C GLU A 152 5.11 -6.50 1.83
N ALA A 153 6.42 -6.72 1.85
CA ALA A 153 7.39 -5.63 1.72
C ALA A 153 7.25 -4.88 0.39
N LEU A 154 7.10 -5.59 -0.73
CA LEU A 154 6.93 -4.97 -2.05
C LEU A 154 5.58 -4.25 -2.17
N MET A 155 4.52 -4.84 -1.61
CA MET A 155 3.18 -4.26 -1.60
C MET A 155 3.13 -2.98 -0.75
N TYR A 156 3.74 -2.99 0.44
CA TYR A 156 3.72 -1.86 1.37
C TYR A 156 4.85 -0.86 1.15
N PHE A 157 5.82 -1.14 0.29
CA PHE A 157 6.91 -0.19 0.02
C PHE A 157 6.42 1.18 -0.43
N LYS A 158 5.48 1.23 -1.38
CA LYS A 158 4.90 2.48 -1.91
C LYS A 158 4.25 3.36 -0.83
N PRO A 159 3.34 2.85 0.02
CA PRO A 159 2.78 3.65 1.10
C PRO A 159 3.81 3.94 2.20
N ASN A 160 4.65 2.97 2.59
CA ASN A 160 5.53 3.07 3.76
C ASN A 160 6.61 4.17 3.63
N ILE A 161 7.10 4.46 2.42
CA ILE A 161 8.11 5.52 2.23
C ILE A 161 7.61 6.95 2.51
N PHE A 162 6.30 7.16 2.62
CA PHE A 162 5.74 8.48 2.96
C PHE A 162 5.63 8.71 4.47
N PHE A 163 5.68 7.64 5.26
CA PHE A 163 5.57 7.73 6.72
C PHE A 163 6.93 8.06 7.34
N ARG A 164 6.92 9.02 8.27
CA ARG A 164 8.11 9.43 9.02
C ARG A 164 8.34 8.56 10.26
N GLU A 165 7.29 7.89 10.72
CA GLU A 165 7.27 7.12 11.97
C GLU A 165 6.67 5.74 11.68
N PHE A 166 7.30 4.71 12.25
CA PHE A 166 6.84 3.32 12.14
C PHE A 166 6.85 2.71 13.54
N GLU A 167 5.68 2.31 14.04
CA GLU A 167 5.56 1.64 15.34
C GLU A 167 5.98 0.17 15.21
N ILE A 168 7.08 -0.21 15.87
CA ILE A 168 7.56 -1.61 15.86
C ILE A 168 6.81 -2.41 16.93
N LYS A 169 5.87 -3.26 16.52
CA LYS A 169 5.07 -4.11 17.40
C LYS A 169 5.72 -5.48 17.63
N GLY A 170 6.51 -5.96 16.67
CA GLY A 170 7.11 -7.29 16.75
C GLY A 170 8.38 -7.51 15.93
N PRO A 171 8.88 -8.76 15.92
CA PRO A 171 10.03 -9.16 15.09
C PRO A 171 9.74 -9.06 13.59
N SER A 172 8.52 -9.39 13.14
CA SER A 172 8.14 -9.32 11.72
C SER A 172 8.25 -7.91 11.14
N ASP A 173 7.87 -6.90 11.93
CA ASP A 173 8.00 -5.49 11.56
C ASP A 173 9.46 -5.09 11.29
N ARG A 174 10.40 -5.64 12.07
CA ARG A 174 11.84 -5.40 11.88
C ARG A 174 12.33 -6.00 10.56
N THR A 175 11.82 -7.16 10.17
CA THR A 175 12.09 -7.74 8.86
C THR A 175 11.52 -6.85 7.75
N LEU A 176 10.28 -6.38 7.90
CA LEU A 176 9.62 -5.51 6.93
C LEU A 176 10.36 -4.18 6.73
N ILE A 177 10.82 -3.55 7.82
CA ILE A 177 11.63 -2.32 7.77
C ILE A 177 12.96 -2.57 7.06
N TYR A 178 13.65 -3.69 7.36
CA TYR A 178 14.90 -4.04 6.68
C TYR A 178 14.68 -4.21 5.17
N LEU A 179 13.64 -4.95 4.78
CA LEU A 179 13.30 -5.15 3.36
C LEU A 179 12.94 -3.82 2.69
N THR A 180 12.23 -2.91 3.38
CA THR A 180 11.91 -1.58 2.88
C THR A 180 13.18 -0.76 2.58
N LEU A 181 14.16 -0.76 3.49
CA LEU A 181 15.45 -0.11 3.25
C LEU A 181 16.19 -0.75 2.07
N TYR A 182 16.18 -2.07 1.99
CA TYR A 182 16.85 -2.79 0.91
C TYR A 182 16.21 -2.53 -0.46
N ILE A 183 14.87 -2.43 -0.55
CA ILE A 183 14.18 -2.03 -1.79
C ILE A 183 14.68 -0.67 -2.26
N THR A 184 14.91 0.28 -1.35
CA THR A 184 15.43 1.60 -1.72
C THR A 184 16.80 1.47 -2.39
N GLU A 185 17.73 0.68 -1.83
CA GLU A 185 19.03 0.43 -2.44
C GLU A 185 18.93 -0.30 -3.79
N CYS A 186 18.03 -1.28 -3.91
CA CYS A 186 17.76 -1.95 -5.18
C CYS A 186 17.30 -0.96 -6.25
N LEU A 187 16.36 -0.07 -5.92
CA LEU A 187 15.86 0.93 -6.86
C LEU A 187 16.96 1.91 -7.29
N ARG A 188 17.84 2.35 -6.37
CA ARG A 188 19.01 3.17 -6.73
C ARG A 188 19.91 2.46 -7.73
N LYS A 189 20.11 1.15 -7.56
CA LYS A 189 20.91 0.33 -8.48
C LYS A 189 20.22 0.21 -9.85
N LEU A 190 18.93 -0.13 -9.85
CA LEU A 190 18.15 -0.35 -11.08
C LEU A 190 18.02 0.90 -11.95
N GLN A 191 18.06 2.12 -11.39
CA GLN A 191 18.03 3.36 -12.17
C GLN A 191 19.10 3.43 -13.28
N ARG A 192 20.22 2.74 -13.08
CA ARG A 192 21.34 2.70 -14.04
C ARG A 192 21.26 1.51 -15.00
N SER A 193 20.37 0.55 -14.75
CA SER A 193 20.26 -0.68 -15.53
C SER A 193 19.44 -0.44 -16.80
N PRO A 194 19.98 -0.74 -18.01
CA PRO A 194 19.30 -0.46 -19.27
C PRO A 194 18.11 -1.40 -19.58
N ASN A 195 18.10 -2.61 -19.01
CA ASN A 195 17.08 -3.63 -19.26
C ASN A 195 16.97 -4.65 -18.12
N LYS A 196 15.96 -5.52 -18.16
CA LYS A 196 15.69 -6.50 -17.10
C LYS A 196 16.86 -7.45 -16.83
N ILE A 197 17.53 -7.94 -17.86
CA ILE A 197 18.67 -8.87 -17.72
C ILE A 197 19.82 -8.18 -16.96
N SER A 198 20.13 -6.93 -17.31
CA SER A 198 21.13 -6.14 -16.59
C SER A 198 20.71 -5.87 -15.15
N GLY A 199 19.45 -5.53 -14.91
CA GLY A 199 18.90 -5.30 -13.57
C GLY A 199 18.97 -6.55 -12.69
N GLN A 200 18.61 -7.72 -13.22
CA GLN A 200 18.72 -8.99 -12.51
C GLN A 200 20.17 -9.30 -12.10
N LYS A 201 21.14 -9.08 -12.99
CA LYS A 201 22.57 -9.24 -12.66
C LYS A 201 23.03 -8.25 -11.60
N ASP A 202 22.63 -6.99 -11.72
CA ASP A 202 22.97 -5.93 -10.77
C ASP A 202 22.42 -6.21 -9.37
N LEU A 203 21.17 -6.66 -9.27
CA LEU A 203 20.54 -7.00 -7.99
C LEU A 203 21.07 -8.31 -7.41
N ALA A 204 21.37 -9.31 -8.23
CA ALA A 204 22.03 -10.54 -7.78
C ALA A 204 23.40 -10.25 -7.17
N ALA A 205 24.19 -9.37 -7.81
CA ALA A 205 25.47 -8.93 -7.26
C ALA A 205 25.30 -8.11 -5.97
N LEU A 206 24.30 -7.22 -5.91
CA LEU A 206 24.01 -6.43 -4.71
C LEU A 206 23.61 -7.31 -3.51
N ALA A 207 22.79 -8.35 -3.72
CA ALA A 207 22.33 -9.23 -2.66
C ALA A 207 23.48 -9.98 -1.94
N LEU A 208 24.57 -10.25 -2.68
CA LEU A 208 25.80 -10.89 -2.20
C LEU A 208 26.81 -9.91 -1.59
N SER A 209 26.56 -8.60 -1.66
CA SER A 209 27.51 -7.60 -1.21
C SER A 209 27.69 -7.66 0.32
N HIS A 210 28.95 -7.81 0.75
CA HIS A 210 29.34 -7.70 2.16
C HIS A 210 29.30 -6.25 2.68
N GLN A 211 29.14 -5.25 1.80
CA GLN A 211 29.05 -3.84 2.20
C GLN A 211 27.68 -3.47 2.77
N LEU A 212 26.68 -4.33 2.65
CA LEU A 212 25.36 -4.08 3.21
C LEU A 212 25.39 -4.38 4.71
N PRO A 213 25.25 -3.35 5.56
CA PRO A 213 25.47 -3.49 6.98
C PRO A 213 24.33 -4.28 7.63
N ILE A 214 24.65 -4.99 8.72
CA ILE A 214 23.69 -5.70 9.57
C ILE A 214 23.57 -5.01 10.95
N PRO A 215 22.50 -5.26 11.72
CA PRO A 215 22.39 -4.79 13.08
C PRO A 215 23.65 -5.05 13.92
N GLY A 216 24.17 -4.00 14.56
CA GLY A 216 25.40 -4.01 15.34
C GLY A 216 26.61 -3.41 14.63
N GLU A 217 26.58 -3.26 13.30
CA GLU A 217 27.66 -2.59 12.55
C GLU A 217 27.48 -1.07 12.55
N ALA A 218 28.60 -0.33 12.52
CA ALA A 218 28.60 1.13 12.62
C ALA A 218 27.75 1.80 11.52
N ASP A 219 27.74 1.23 10.32
CA ASP A 219 27.04 1.77 9.15
C ASP A 219 25.55 1.37 9.10
N PHE A 220 25.06 0.58 10.05
CA PHE A 220 23.64 0.22 10.10
C PHE A 220 22.79 1.36 10.70
N PRO A 221 21.86 1.96 9.93
CA PRO A 221 21.22 3.23 10.30
C PRO A 221 20.25 3.12 11.49
N LEU A 222 19.78 1.92 11.84
CA LEU A 222 18.72 1.69 12.84
C LEU A 222 19.20 0.89 14.05
N ASN A 223 20.48 0.99 14.43
CA ASN A 223 21.04 0.20 15.53
C ASN A 223 20.26 0.32 16.85
N ASN A 224 19.66 1.49 17.16
CA ASN A 224 18.86 1.66 18.37
C ASN A 224 17.55 0.85 18.40
N MET A 225 17.09 0.38 17.24
CA MET A 225 15.81 -0.34 17.08
C MET A 225 15.98 -1.85 16.88
N TYR A 226 17.23 -2.28 16.65
CA TYR A 226 17.60 -3.67 16.36
C TYR A 226 18.57 -4.20 17.39
N LYS A 227 18.50 -5.50 17.66
CA LYS A 227 19.46 -6.18 18.51
C LYS A 227 20.61 -6.70 17.65
N ALA A 228 21.84 -6.38 18.05
CA ALA A 228 23.04 -6.96 17.44
C ALA A 228 23.10 -8.48 17.71
N PRO A 229 23.69 -9.27 16.79
CA PRO A 229 23.94 -10.69 17.04
C PRO A 229 24.83 -10.87 18.28
N ALA A 230 24.52 -11.86 19.12
CA ALA A 230 25.21 -12.02 20.40
C ALA A 230 26.62 -12.63 20.25
N ASN A 231 26.87 -13.33 19.14
CA ASN A 231 28.11 -14.04 18.87
C ASN A 231 28.31 -14.21 17.35
N LYS A 232 29.51 -14.66 16.97
CA LYS A 232 29.89 -14.85 15.56
C LYS A 232 28.99 -15.86 14.81
N GLN A 233 28.49 -16.87 15.49
CA GLN A 233 27.60 -17.86 14.88
C GLN A 233 26.23 -17.25 14.51
N GLU A 234 25.65 -16.45 15.42
CA GLU A 234 24.42 -15.69 15.15
C GLU A 234 24.64 -14.64 14.05
N GLU A 235 25.82 -14.03 14.01
CA GLU A 235 26.19 -13.09 12.95
C GLU A 235 26.19 -13.76 11.57
N GLU A 236 26.89 -14.89 11.43
CA GLU A 236 26.92 -15.66 10.18
C GLU A 236 25.51 -16.13 9.77
N THR A 237 24.73 -16.59 10.74
CA THR A 237 23.32 -17.02 10.52
C THR A 237 22.45 -15.84 10.04
N MET A 238 22.57 -14.68 10.68
CA MET A 238 21.84 -13.47 10.30
C MET A 238 22.23 -13.01 8.90
N ARG A 239 23.52 -12.99 8.56
CA ARG A 239 23.98 -12.63 7.21
C ARG A 239 23.42 -13.57 6.15
N ALA A 240 23.44 -14.88 6.40
CA ALA A 240 22.88 -15.87 5.49
C ALA A 240 21.37 -15.67 5.28
N TYR A 241 20.62 -15.44 6.37
CA TYR A 241 19.19 -15.19 6.30
C TYR A 241 18.85 -13.90 5.53
N LEU A 242 19.52 -12.79 5.84
CA LEU A 242 19.32 -11.53 5.14
C LEU A 242 19.74 -11.63 3.67
N GLN A 243 20.79 -12.37 3.36
CA GLN A 243 21.20 -12.63 1.98
C GLN A 243 20.12 -13.39 1.19
N GLN A 244 19.50 -14.40 1.78
CA GLN A 244 18.40 -15.14 1.13
C GLN A 244 17.21 -14.21 0.84
N LEU A 245 16.81 -13.39 1.81
CA LEU A 245 15.75 -12.38 1.63
C LEU A 245 16.10 -11.40 0.50
N ARG A 246 17.35 -10.92 0.46
CA ARG A 246 17.83 -9.98 -0.56
C ARG A 246 17.80 -10.55 -1.97
N GLN A 247 18.15 -11.84 -2.12
CA GLN A 247 18.13 -12.51 -3.41
C GLN A 247 16.70 -12.65 -3.94
N GLU A 248 15.80 -13.21 -3.13
CA GLU A 248 14.41 -13.45 -3.51
C GLU A 248 13.67 -12.13 -3.80
N LEU A 249 13.86 -11.12 -2.93
CA LEU A 249 13.30 -9.79 -3.15
C LEU A 249 13.81 -9.16 -4.44
N GLY A 250 15.11 -9.26 -4.72
CA GLY A 250 15.69 -8.71 -5.94
C GLY A 250 15.11 -9.32 -7.22
N VAL A 251 14.84 -10.62 -7.22
CA VAL A 251 14.18 -11.31 -8.33
C VAL A 251 12.77 -10.77 -8.54
N ARG A 252 11.94 -10.75 -7.49
CA ARG A 252 10.54 -10.29 -7.56
C ARG A 252 10.43 -8.81 -7.91
N LEU A 253 11.29 -7.97 -7.33
CA LEU A 253 11.33 -6.54 -7.65
C LEU A 253 11.70 -6.28 -9.12
N CYS A 254 12.59 -7.08 -9.70
CA CYS A 254 12.92 -6.97 -11.13
C CYS A 254 11.73 -7.30 -12.05
N GLU A 255 10.88 -8.25 -11.67
CA GLU A 255 9.63 -8.55 -12.40
C GLU A 255 8.70 -7.33 -12.41
N LEU A 256 8.59 -6.64 -11.27
CA LEU A 256 7.77 -5.44 -11.14
C LEU A 256 8.39 -4.24 -11.88
N ALA A 257 9.69 -4.03 -11.71
CA ALA A 257 10.40 -2.85 -12.23
C ALA A 257 10.52 -2.83 -13.76
N PHE A 258 10.48 -3.99 -14.43
CA PHE A 258 10.60 -4.10 -15.88
C PHE A 258 9.38 -4.80 -16.52
N PRO A 259 8.23 -4.09 -16.67
CA PRO A 259 7.08 -4.63 -17.38
C PRO A 259 7.39 -5.00 -18.84
N ASP A 260 8.27 -4.22 -19.47
CA ASP A 260 8.93 -4.58 -20.73
C ASP A 260 10.38 -5.00 -20.44
N PRO A 261 10.74 -6.28 -20.64
CA PRO A 261 12.08 -6.80 -20.37
C PRO A 261 13.21 -6.10 -21.13
N SER A 262 12.91 -5.51 -22.30
CA SER A 262 13.88 -4.85 -23.18
C SER A 262 14.02 -3.35 -22.92
N ALA A 263 13.12 -2.78 -22.11
CA ALA A 263 13.11 -1.35 -21.81
C ALA A 263 13.85 -1.02 -20.51
N LYS A 264 14.06 0.28 -20.30
CA LYS A 264 14.50 0.85 -19.01
C LYS A 264 13.45 0.58 -17.93
N PRO A 265 13.83 0.56 -16.64
CA PRO A 265 12.88 0.30 -15.57
C PRO A 265 11.76 1.34 -15.55
N SER A 266 10.57 0.91 -15.16
CA SER A 266 9.38 1.75 -15.07
C SER A 266 9.65 2.99 -14.21
N LYS A 267 9.34 4.17 -14.75
CA LYS A 267 9.50 5.43 -14.02
C LYS A 267 8.61 5.51 -12.79
N VAL A 268 7.45 4.87 -12.81
CA VAL A 268 6.53 4.79 -11.66
C VAL A 268 7.15 4.03 -10.50
N ILE A 269 8.07 3.10 -10.78
CA ILE A 269 8.75 2.29 -9.76
C ILE A 269 10.12 2.89 -9.41
N THR A 270 10.77 3.66 -10.29
CA THR A 270 12.14 4.16 -10.09
C THR A 270 12.29 5.66 -9.82
N PHE A 271 11.34 6.51 -10.24
CA PHE A 271 11.46 7.98 -10.18
C PHE A 271 10.56 8.65 -9.13
N GLN A 272 9.66 7.92 -8.47
CA GLN A 272 8.82 8.46 -7.39
C GLN A 272 9.48 8.42 -6.01
N PHE A 273 10.75 7.98 -5.93
CA PHE A 273 11.42 7.61 -4.68
C PHE A 273 12.72 8.41 -4.41
N PHE A 274 12.90 9.55 -5.08
CA PHE A 274 13.92 10.56 -4.81
C PHE A 274 13.28 11.95 -4.69
#